data_AF-A0A7S0R293-F1
#
_entry.id   AF-A0A7S0R293-F1
#
_cell.length_a   1.000
_cell.length_b   1.000
_cell.length_c   1.000
_cell.angle_alpha   90.00
_cell.angle_beta   90.00
_cell.angle_gamma   90.00
#
_symmetry.space_group_name_H-M   'P 1'
#
loop_
_entity.id
_entity.type
_entity.pdbx_description
1 polymer ?
#
loop_
_entity_poly.entity_id
_entity_poly.type
_entity_poly.pdbx_seq_one_letter_code
_entity_poly.pdbx_strand_id
1 'polypeptide(L)'
;MRPVSGSFEWRSILDAIKRWYYDLPLVTRSIFTACVVWWLVGLLLGGPGWLPAQCMSPTRVVRHFEVWRLVTSLFTHANILHLALNMWAFTSMAGDLEALMGS
;
A
#
# COMPACT_ATOMS: atom_id res chain seq x y z
N MET A 1 -28.40 -34.95 -9.22
CA MET A 1 -28.48 -33.66 -8.49
C MET A 1 -27.39 -33.65 -7.44
N ARG A 2 -26.38 -32.77 -7.53
CA ARG A 2 -25.42 -32.55 -6.44
C ARG A 2 -25.98 -31.46 -5.53
N PRO A 3 -25.94 -31.63 -4.20
CA PRO A 3 -26.45 -30.62 -3.29
C PRO A 3 -25.51 -29.40 -3.36
N VAL A 4 -26.08 -28.23 -3.65
CA VAL A 4 -25.39 -26.95 -3.51
C VAL A 4 -25.49 -26.58 -2.03
N SER A 5 -24.62 -27.13 -1.20
CA SER A 5 -24.46 -26.64 0.18
C SER A 5 -23.73 -25.31 0.11
N GLY A 6 -24.46 -24.21 0.19
CA GLY A 6 -23.92 -22.86 0.25
C GLY A 6 -23.30 -22.55 1.61
N SER A 7 -22.23 -23.24 1.98
CA SER A 7 -21.28 -22.71 2.95
C SER A 7 -20.53 -21.56 2.26
N PHE A 8 -20.72 -20.33 2.74
CA PHE A 8 -19.79 -19.25 2.43
C PHE A 8 -18.43 -19.66 3.01
N GLU A 9 -17.62 -20.32 2.19
CA GLU A 9 -16.34 -20.83 2.63
C GLU A 9 -15.35 -19.67 2.67
N TRP A 10 -15.10 -19.10 3.85
CA TRP A 10 -14.06 -18.08 4.07
C TRP A 10 -12.71 -18.45 3.42
N ARG A 11 -12.44 -19.76 3.30
CA ARG A 11 -11.30 -20.31 2.56
C ARG A 11 -11.23 -19.83 1.11
N SER A 12 -12.37 -19.76 0.42
CA SER A 12 -12.46 -19.28 -0.97
C SER A 12 -12.06 -17.80 -1.13
N ILE A 13 -12.42 -16.95 -0.17
CA ILE A 13 -12.05 -15.52 -0.19
C ILE A 13 -10.57 -15.34 0.11
N LEU A 14 -10.05 -16.04 1.11
CA LEU A 14 -8.63 -16.00 1.43
C LEU A 14 -7.79 -16.49 0.24
N ASP A 15 -8.23 -17.55 -0.44
CA ASP A 15 -7.59 -18.04 -1.64
C ASP A 15 -7.66 -17.03 -2.79
N ALA A 16 -8.79 -16.34 -2.97
CA ALA A 16 -8.93 -15.30 -3.99
C ALA A 16 -8.01 -14.09 -3.72
N ILE A 17 -7.96 -13.60 -2.48
CA ILE A 17 -7.07 -12.51 -2.08
C ILE A 17 -5.62 -12.92 -2.24
N LYS A 18 -5.28 -14.15 -1.82
CA LYS A 18 -3.93 -14.69 -1.95
C LYS A 18 -3.51 -14.73 -3.42
N ARG A 19 -4.35 -15.30 -4.30
CA ARG A 19 -4.08 -15.35 -5.74
C ARG A 19 -3.90 -13.95 -6.31
N TRP A 20 -4.86 -13.05 -6.09
CA TRP A 20 -4.78 -11.66 -6.53
C TRP A 20 -3.46 -10.99 -6.12
N TYR A 21 -3.05 -11.13 -4.86
CA TYR A 21 -1.81 -10.53 -4.38
C TYR A 21 -0.55 -11.14 -5.02
N TYR A 22 -0.53 -12.46 -5.27
CA TYR A 22 0.61 -13.12 -5.91
C TYR A 22 0.66 -12.91 -7.43
N ASP A 23 -0.47 -12.61 -8.06
CA ASP A 23 -0.57 -12.28 -9.49
C ASP A 23 -0.08 -10.85 -9.80
N LEU A 24 0.02 -9.98 -8.79
CA LEU A 24 0.61 -8.64 -8.98
C LEU A 24 2.09 -8.74 -9.38
N PRO A 25 2.54 -7.91 -10.35
CA PRO A 25 3.95 -7.77 -10.68
C PRO A 25 4.84 -7.43 -9.48
N LEU A 26 6.13 -7.76 -9.55
CA LEU A 26 7.04 -7.74 -8.41
C LEU A 26 7.17 -6.35 -7.78
N VAL A 27 7.39 -5.30 -8.57
CA VAL A 27 7.61 -3.94 -8.07
C VAL A 27 6.30 -3.37 -7.52
N THR A 28 5.19 -3.57 -8.23
CA THR A 28 3.84 -3.19 -7.81
C THR A 28 3.49 -3.81 -6.46
N ARG A 29 3.69 -5.12 -6.32
CA ARG A 29 3.46 -5.85 -5.07
C ARG A 29 4.37 -5.34 -3.94
N SER A 30 5.63 -5.04 -4.25
CA SER A 30 6.61 -4.56 -3.27
C SER A 30 6.22 -3.18 -2.73
N ILE A 31 5.82 -2.26 -3.61
CA ILE A 31 5.38 -0.91 -3.22
C ILE A 31 4.08 -0.98 -2.41
N PHE A 32 3.11 -1.78 -2.86
CA PHE A 32 1.87 -1.99 -2.11
C PHE A 32 2.16 -2.44 -0.67
N THR A 33 3.00 -3.46 -0.52
CA THR A 33 3.37 -4.00 0.80
C THR A 33 4.14 -2.99 1.63
N ALA A 34 5.05 -2.22 1.03
CA ALA A 34 5.77 -1.16 1.72
C ALA A 34 4.82 -0.08 2.27
N CYS A 35 3.85 0.38 1.48
CA CYS A 35 2.83 1.35 1.92
C CYS A 35 1.99 0.82 3.09
N VAL A 36 1.52 -0.43 3.00
CA VAL A 36 0.73 -1.06 4.08
C VAL A 36 1.56 -1.21 5.35
N VAL A 37 2.78 -1.73 5.26
CA VAL A 37 3.67 -1.90 6.42
C VAL A 37 4.00 -0.55 7.05
N TRP A 38 4.34 0.46 6.25
CA TRP A 38 4.68 1.79 6.76
C TRP A 38 3.51 2.45 7.48
N TRP A 39 2.29 2.29 6.95
CA TRP A 39 1.08 2.77 7.61
C TRP A 39 0.81 2.04 8.94
N LEU A 40 1.00 0.72 8.98
CA LEU A 40 0.87 -0.08 10.21
C LEU A 40 1.91 0.33 11.27
N VAL A 41 3.15 0.60 10.87
CA VAL A 41 4.19 1.12 11.78
C VAL A 41 3.75 2.45 12.39
N GLY A 42 3.22 3.37 11.57
CA GLY A 42 2.69 4.64 12.05
C GLY A 42 1.52 4.49 13.03
N LEU A 43 0.59 3.57 12.72
CA LEU A 43 -0.57 3.28 13.55
C LEU A 43 -0.17 2.70 14.92
N LEU A 44 0.79 1.77 14.93
CA LEU A 44 1.16 1.03 16.14
C LEU A 44 2.21 1.74 17.00
N LEU A 45 3.16 2.46 16.38
CA LEU A 45 4.35 2.99 17.06
C LEU A 45 4.47 4.51 16.98
N GLY A 46 3.73 5.17 16.09
CA GLY A 46 4.03 6.54 15.67
C GLY A 46 3.50 7.66 16.58
N GLY A 47 2.38 7.44 17.25
CA GLY A 47 1.70 8.47 18.04
C GLY A 47 1.30 9.72 17.22
N PRO A 48 0.89 10.82 17.88
CA PRO A 48 0.36 12.01 17.20
C PRO A 48 1.36 12.74 16.28
N GLY A 49 2.67 12.58 16.53
CA GLY A 49 3.73 13.26 15.79
C GLY A 49 4.19 12.54 14.52
N TRP A 50 3.79 11.28 14.31
CA TRP A 50 4.26 10.46 13.19
C TRP A 50 3.94 11.06 11.83
N LEU A 51 2.67 11.38 11.61
CA LEU A 51 2.21 11.83 10.29
C LEU A 51 2.91 13.15 9.89
N PRO A 52 2.93 14.22 10.71
CA PRO A 52 3.69 15.43 10.38
C PRO A 52 5.20 15.19 10.25
N ALA A 53 5.76 14.23 10.99
CA ALA A 53 7.16 13.89 10.90
C ALA A 53 7.51 13.28 9.54
N GLN A 54 6.65 12.46 8.93
CA GLN A 54 6.95 11.76 7.68
C GLN A 54 6.47 12.47 6.41
N CYS A 55 5.50 13.39 6.54
CA CYS A 55 4.95 14.14 5.41
C CYS A 55 5.99 15.06 4.74
N MET A 56 5.76 15.35 3.46
CA MET A 56 6.60 16.27 2.70
C MET A 56 6.53 17.69 3.30
N SER A 57 7.70 18.28 3.55
CA SER A 57 7.82 19.66 4.05
C SER A 57 8.95 20.36 3.30
N PRO A 58 8.64 21.18 2.28
CA PRO A 58 9.66 21.88 1.49
C PRO A 58 10.59 22.73 2.34
N THR A 59 10.04 23.41 3.35
CA THR A 59 10.81 24.23 4.29
C THR A 59 11.84 23.40 5.04
N ARG A 60 11.49 22.20 5.51
CA ARG A 60 12.45 21.32 6.21
C ARG A 60 13.46 20.68 5.27
N VAL A 61 13.06 20.35 4.06
CA VAL A 61 13.98 19.85 3.03
C VAL A 61 15.05 20.90 2.71
N VAL A 62 14.66 22.15 2.48
CA VAL A 62 15.60 23.22 2.09
C VAL A 62 16.42 23.72 3.28
N ARG A 63 15.80 23.94 4.45
CA ARG A 63 16.48 24.56 5.61
C ARG A 63 17.21 23.57 6.51
N HIS A 64 16.78 22.31 6.54
CA HIS A 64 17.31 21.29 7.45
C HIS A 64 17.83 20.04 6.72
N PHE A 65 17.89 20.08 5.37
CA PHE A 65 18.40 19.00 4.54
C PHE A 65 17.71 17.64 4.79
N GLU A 66 16.43 17.68 5.17
CA GLU A 66 15.61 16.49 5.42
C GLU A 66 15.11 15.86 4.10
N VAL A 67 16.03 15.57 3.18
CA VAL A 67 15.74 15.08 1.82
C VAL A 67 15.01 13.74 1.79
N TRP A 68 15.16 12.94 2.85
CA TRP A 68 14.42 11.69 3.02
C TRP A 68 12.90 11.91 2.95
N ARG A 69 12.40 13.12 3.25
CA ARG A 69 10.98 13.46 3.17
C ARG A 69 10.39 13.28 1.78
N LEU A 70 11.20 13.43 0.73
CA LEU A 70 10.78 13.22 -0.66
C LEU A 70 10.35 11.77 -0.91
N VAL A 71 10.97 10.83 -0.20
CA VAL A 71 10.74 9.40 -0.36
C VAL A 71 9.74 8.91 0.67
N THR A 72 9.91 9.25 1.96
CA THR A 72 9.00 8.79 3.03
C THR A 72 7.57 9.28 2.83
N SER A 73 7.38 10.45 2.23
CA SER A 73 6.05 10.97 1.94
C SER A 73 5.26 10.10 0.96
N LEU A 74 5.94 9.36 0.07
CA LEU A 74 5.31 8.46 -0.90
C LEU A 74 4.61 7.28 -0.22
N PHE A 75 5.13 6.82 0.92
CA PHE A 75 4.59 5.70 1.69
C PHE A 75 3.62 6.14 2.79
N THR A 76 3.61 7.42 3.13
CA THR A 76 2.89 7.95 4.29
C THR A 76 1.44 8.30 3.95
N HIS A 77 0.49 7.67 4.64
CA HIS A 77 -0.94 7.86 4.42
C HIS A 77 -1.66 8.35 5.69
N ALA A 78 -2.56 9.30 5.53
CA ALA A 78 -3.24 9.96 6.65
C ALA A 78 -4.26 9.07 7.39
N ASN A 79 -4.93 8.16 6.67
CA ASN A 79 -5.93 7.26 7.22
C ASN A 79 -6.11 6.02 6.33
N ILE A 80 -6.87 5.05 6.82
CA ILE A 80 -7.09 3.77 6.12
C ILE A 80 -7.81 3.94 4.78
N LEU A 81 -8.76 4.87 4.66
CA LEU A 81 -9.48 5.10 3.41
C LEU A 81 -8.54 5.69 2.34
N HIS A 82 -7.68 6.64 2.73
CA HIS A 82 -6.69 7.23 1.85
C HIS A 82 -5.68 6.18 1.36
N LEU A 83 -5.23 5.28 2.24
CA LEU A 83 -4.39 4.14 1.87
C LEU A 83 -5.11 3.20 0.91
N ALA A 84 -6.32 2.77 1.26
CA ALA A 84 -7.09 1.80 0.47
C ALA A 84 -7.36 2.29 -0.96
N LEU A 85 -7.80 3.55 -1.10
CA LEU A 85 -8.08 4.14 -2.41
C LEU A 85 -6.81 4.34 -3.24
N ASN A 86 -5.70 4.79 -2.63
CA ASN A 86 -4.43 4.91 -3.36
C ASN A 86 -3.91 3.55 -3.81
N MET A 87 -3.96 2.55 -2.94
CA MET A 87 -3.46 1.22 -3.27
C MET A 87 -4.33 0.49 -4.28
N TRP A 88 -5.64 0.72 -4.28
CA TRP A 88 -6.51 0.28 -5.35
C TRP A 88 -6.11 0.94 -6.67
N ALA A 89 -6.10 2.28 -6.74
CA ALA A 89 -5.73 2.99 -7.97
C ALA A 89 -4.32 2.60 -8.47
N PHE A 90 -3.36 2.50 -7.55
CA PHE A 90 -1.99 2.12 -7.84
C PHE A 90 -1.90 0.70 -8.39
N THR A 91 -2.47 -0.31 -7.74
CA THR A 91 -2.36 -1.70 -8.22
C THR A 91 -3.08 -1.91 -9.55
N SER A 92 -4.15 -1.16 -9.83
CA SER A 92 -4.82 -1.17 -11.14
C SER A 92 -3.96 -0.56 -12.26
N MET A 93 -3.28 0.56 -12.00
CA MET A 93 -2.50 1.26 -13.05
C MET A 93 -1.06 0.76 -13.17
N ALA A 94 -0.39 0.54 -12.04
CA ALA A 94 1.02 0.17 -12.00
C ALA A 94 1.25 -1.28 -12.44
N GLY A 95 0.29 -2.18 -12.19
CA GLY A 95 0.36 -3.55 -12.67
C GLY A 95 0.43 -3.62 -14.20
N ASP A 96 -0.45 -2.89 -14.88
CA ASP A 96 -0.45 -2.79 -16.35
C ASP A 96 0.84 -2.14 -16.86
N LEU A 97 1.27 -1.06 -16.20
CA LEU A 97 2.47 -0.32 -16.57
C LEU A 97 3.75 -1.16 -16.44
N GLU A 98 3.91 -1.90 -15.34
CA GLU A 98 5.04 -2.79 -15.10
C GLU A 98 5.04 -3.97 -16.07
N ALA A 99 3.87 -4.52 -16.39
CA ALA A 99 3.74 -5.57 -17.40
C ALA A 99 4.11 -5.08 -18.81
N LEU A 100 3.81 -3.81 -19.14
CA LEU A 100 4.10 -3.20 -20.44
C LEU A 100 5.56 -2.75 -20.60
N MET A 101 6.13 -2.13 -19.57
CA MET A 101 7.48 -1.55 -19.62
C MET A 101 8.57 -2.48 -19.09
N GLY A 102 8.17 -3.58 -18.46
CA GLY A 102 9.06 -4.51 -17.77
C GLY A 102 9.41 -4.05 -16.35
N SER A 103 9.89 -5.01 -15.57
CA SER A 103 10.59 -4.81 -14.30
C SER A 103 12.00 -5.40 -14.33
#